data_AF-A0A3C1J8R6-F1
#
_entry.id   AF-A0A3C1J8R6-F1
#
_cell.length_a   1.000
_cell.length_b   1.000
_cell.length_c   1.000
_cell.angle_alpha   90.00
_cell.angle_beta   90.00
_cell.angle_gamma   90.00
#
_symmetry.space_group_name_H-M   'P 1'
#
loop_
_entity.id
_entity.type
_entity.pdbx_description
1 polymer ?
#
loop_
_entity_poly.entity_id
_entity_poly.type
_entity_poly.pdbx_seq_one_letter_code
_entity_poly.pdbx_strand_id
1 'polypeptide(L)' 'MFPDGRLPLELDHVNGDNRDNRLENLRILCPNCHSLKPTHRGRNSGKNARVL' A
#
# COMPACT_ATOMS: atom_id res chain seq x y z
N MET A 1 -0.21 16.13 -18.17
CA MET A 1 -0.54 16.46 -16.76
C MET A 1 -2.03 16.22 -16.58
N PHE A 2 -2.48 15.68 -15.43
CA PHE A 2 -3.91 15.43 -15.21
C PHE A 2 -4.71 16.74 -15.26
N PRO A 3 -5.99 16.71 -15.71
CA PRO A 3 -6.79 17.93 -15.89
C PRO A 3 -6.95 18.79 -14.63
N ASP A 4 -6.84 18.17 -13.45
CA ASP A 4 -6.94 18.80 -12.14
C ASP A 4 -5.58 19.05 -11.46
N GLY A 5 -4.46 18.76 -12.16
CA GLY A 5 -3.11 18.91 -11.64
C GLY A 5 -2.74 17.91 -10.53
N ARG A 6 -3.61 16.93 -10.20
CA ARG A 6 -3.33 15.95 -9.14
C ARG A 6 -2.54 14.78 -9.69
N LEU A 7 -1.60 14.28 -8.89
CA LEU A 7 -0.88 13.06 -9.22
C LEU A 7 -1.60 11.87 -8.54
N PRO A 8 -1.92 10.79 -9.28
CA PRO A 8 -2.45 9.59 -8.67
C PRO A 8 -1.35 8.96 -7.82
N LEU A 9 -1.56 8.99 -6.52
CA LEU A 9 -0.69 8.41 -5.52
C LEU A 9 -1.51 7.45 -4.67
N GLU A 10 -0.86 6.38 -4.22
CA GLU A 10 -1.46 5.34 -3.42
C GLU A 10 -0.70 5.21 -2.09
N LEU A 11 -1.44 4.95 -1.03
CA LEU A 11 -0.90 4.66 0.30
C LEU A 11 -0.50 3.18 0.39
N ASP A 12 0.71 2.91 0.88
CA ASP A 12 1.24 1.55 1.10
C ASP A 12 1.73 1.42 2.55
N HIS A 13 1.37 0.30 3.18
CA HIS A 13 1.91 -0.12 4.48
C HIS A 13 3.23 -0.86 4.23
N VAL A 14 4.33 -0.34 4.77
CA VAL A 14 5.70 -0.86 4.55
C VAL A 14 5.81 -2.33 4.95
N ASN A 15 5.19 -2.71 6.07
CA ASN A 15 5.14 -4.08 6.58
C ASN A 15 3.99 -4.92 5.99
N GLY A 16 3.08 -4.33 5.21
CA GLY A 16 1.91 -5.00 4.65
C GLY A 16 0.76 -5.28 5.63
N ASP A 17 0.86 -4.83 6.88
CA ASP A 17 -0.24 -4.88 7.84
C ASP A 17 -1.11 -3.62 7.70
N ASN A 18 -2.36 -3.81 7.26
CA ASN A 18 -3.31 -2.72 7.07
C ASN A 18 -3.80 -2.10 8.40
N ARG A 19 -3.47 -2.71 9.54
CA ARG A 19 -3.81 -2.20 10.87
C ARG A 19 -2.72 -1.32 11.49
N ASP A 20 -1.48 -1.42 11.01
CA ASP A 20 -0.35 -0.64 11.53
C ASP A 20 -0.26 0.75 10.86
N ASN A 21 -1.01 1.70 11.39
CA ASN A 21 -1.14 3.06 10.84
C ASN A 21 -0.13 4.07 11.40
N ARG A 22 0.97 3.60 12.00
CA ARG A 22 2.05 4.49 12.45
C ARG A 22 2.69 5.18 11.25
N LEU A 23 2.99 6.48 11.37
CA LEU A 23 3.54 7.27 10.26
C LEU A 23 4.84 6.66 9.71
N GLU A 24 5.69 6.07 10.55
CA GLU A 24 6.91 5.39 10.09
C GLU A 24 6.65 4.14 9.23
N ASN A 25 5.45 3.55 9.31
CA ASN A 25 5.05 2.37 8.54
C ASN A 25 4.28 2.73 7.26
N LEU A 26 4.00 4.01 7.01
CA LEU A 26 3.27 4.46 5.83
C LEU A 26 4.23 5.04 4.80
N ARG A 27 3.99 4.72 3.51
CA ARG A 27 4.66 5.39 2.40
C ARG A 27 3.69 5.71 1.27
N ILE A 28 4.05 6.70 0.47
CA ILE A 28 3.30 7.12 -0.71
C ILE A 28 4.00 6.61 -1.96
N LEU A 29 3.27 5.90 -2.83
CA LEU A 29 3.78 5.31 -4.06
C LEU A 29 2.94 5.76 -5.26
N CYS A 30 3.54 5.82 -6.44
CA CYS A 30 2.74 5.88 -7.67
C CYS A 30 2.12 4.50 -7.98
N PRO A 31 1.03 4.43 -8.76
CA PRO A 31 0.33 3.18 -9.06
C PRO A 31 1.24 2.10 -9.64
N ASN A 32 2.20 2.49 -10.49
CA ASN A 32 3.14 1.55 -11.11
C ASN A 32 4.09 0.97 -10.06
N CYS A 33 4.66 1.80 -9.18
CA CYS A 33 5.55 1.33 -8.12
C CYS A 33 4.80 0.49 -7.08
N HIS A 34 3.56 0.83 -6.77
CA HIS A 34 2.73 0.07 -5.85
C HIS A 34 2.36 -1.30 -6.44
N SER A 35 2.11 -1.40 -7.75
CA SER A 35 1.80 -2.66 -8.42
C SER A 35 2.87 -3.76 -8.22
N LEU A 36 4.14 -3.34 -8.05
CA LEU A 36 5.30 -4.20 -7.82
C LEU A 36 5.42 -4.68 -6.36
N LYS A 37 4.64 -4.12 -5.41
CA LYS A 37 4.72 -4.53 -4.01
C LYS A 37 4.04 -5.88 -3.79
N PRO A 38 4.62 -6.77 -2.97
CA PRO A 38 4.03 -8.08 -2.69
C PRO A 38 2.70 -7.99 -1.93
N THR A 39 2.40 -6.82 -1.35
CA THR A 39 1.23 -6.50 -0.53
C THR A 39 0.10 -5.83 -1.33
N HIS A 40 0.35 -5.43 -2.58
CA HIS A 40 -0.59 -4.63 -3.37
C HIS A 40 -1.97 -5.30 -3.51
N ARG A 41 -3.04 -4.52 -3.31
CA ARG A 41 -4.45 -4.94 -3.39
C ARG A 41 -4.75 -6.28 -2.71
N GLY A 42 -4.20 -6.49 -1.51
CA GLY A 42 -4.54 -7.65 -0.70
C GLY A 42 -3.95 -8.96 -1.19
N ARG A 43 -2.92 -8.95 -2.05
CA ARG A 43 -2.15 -10.16 -2.41
C ARG A 43 -1.58 -10.91 -1.20
N ASN A 44 -1.40 -10.22 -0.07
CA ASN A 44 -0.95 -10.82 1.19
C ASN A 44 -2.10 -11.20 2.16
N SER A 45 -3.37 -11.06 1.76
CA SER A 45 -4.53 -11.31 2.64
C SER A 45 -4.57 -12.73 3.22
N GLY A 46 -4.04 -13.73 2.50
CA GLY A 46 -3.87 -15.10 3.01
C GLY A 46 -2.74 -15.28 4.03
N LYS A 47 -1.82 -14.31 4.17
CA LYS A 47 -0.74 -14.35 5.18
C LYS A 47 -1.19 -13.82 6.53
N ASN A 48 -2.12 -12.86 6.54
CA ASN A 48 -2.70 -12.31 7.78
C ASN A 48 -3.83 -13.18 8.36
N ALA A 49 -4.26 -14.23 7.66
CA ALA A 49 -5.23 -15.22 8.15
C ALA A 49 -4.65 -16.22 9.17
N ARG A 50 -3.39 -16.04 9.59
CA ARG A 50 -2.64 -16.96 10.45
C ARG A 50 -2.19 -16.30 11.75
N VAL A 51 -3.09 -15.55 12.39
CA VAL A 51 -2.98 -15.25 13.81
C VAL A 51 -4.20 -15.91 14.46
N LEU A 52 -3.99 -17.16 14.91
CA LEU A 52 -4.80 -17.79 15.94
C LEU A 52 -4.55 -17.08 17.27
#